data_AF-A0A1H2CMB6-F1
#
_entry.id   AF-A0A1H2CMB6-F1
#
_cell.length_a   1.000
_cell.length_b   1.000
_cell.length_c   1.000
_cell.angle_alpha   90.00
_cell.angle_beta   90.00
_cell.angle_gamma   90.00
#
_symmetry.space_group_name_H-M   'P 1'
#
loop_
_entity.id
_entity.type
_entity.pdbx_description
1 polymer ?
#
loop_
_entity_poly.entity_id
_entity_poly.type
_entity_poly.pdbx_seq_one_letter_code
_entity_poly.pdbx_strand_id
1 'polypeptide(L)'
;MRGVGGFEIHLTVSAEADDEKLRSWAAGSGWKYTRILLDQGLTADQPMLSLLTGGTAAEAEQVARHTAAELWKSGFTVTRLKVEAAASSRETPATGHLYFEHHVKLLLPAGSDLEQVRAVVGRHDARLSRNARRVRDDGVQERFVTQCCHHVGRAEADPVLLKASCSTPRR
;
A
#
# COMPACT_ATOMS: atom_id res chain seq x y z
N MET A 1 23.31 11.34 -16.09
CA MET A 1 22.55 11.86 -14.93
C MET A 1 21.80 10.70 -14.31
N ARG A 2 22.09 10.33 -13.06
CA ARG A 2 21.38 9.27 -12.32
C ARG A 2 20.04 9.87 -11.86
N GLY A 3 18.93 9.24 -12.22
CA GLY A 3 17.57 9.78 -12.05
C GLY A 3 17.27 10.15 -10.60
N VAL A 4 16.71 11.35 -10.44
CA VAL A 4 16.05 11.84 -9.23
C VAL A 4 15.03 10.78 -8.79
N GLY A 5 15.04 10.40 -7.50
CA GLY A 5 14.28 9.27 -6.98
C GLY A 5 12.78 9.38 -7.24
N GLY A 6 12.13 8.25 -7.55
CA GLY A 6 10.67 8.19 -7.65
C GLY A 6 10.04 7.98 -6.28
N PHE A 7 8.98 8.74 -6.01
CA PHE A 7 8.15 8.65 -4.81
C PHE A 7 6.72 8.27 -5.20
N GLU A 8 6.03 7.53 -4.33
CA GLU A 8 4.60 7.29 -4.42
C GLU A 8 3.91 7.95 -3.23
N ILE A 9 2.94 8.82 -3.50
CA ILE A 9 2.13 9.48 -2.48
C ILE A 9 0.80 8.75 -2.38
N HIS A 10 0.36 8.48 -1.16
CA HIS A 10 -0.95 7.92 -0.86
C HIS A 10 -1.73 8.84 0.09
N LEU A 11 -2.94 9.22 -0.30
CA LEU A 11 -3.90 9.92 0.53
C LEU A 11 -5.10 9.02 0.79
N THR A 12 -5.30 8.60 2.03
CA THR A 12 -6.50 7.87 2.45
C THR A 12 -7.58 8.86 2.84
N VAL A 13 -8.76 8.72 2.25
CA VAL A 13 -9.95 9.52 2.53
C VAL A 13 -10.87 8.74 3.47
N SER A 14 -11.70 9.45 4.24
CA SER A 14 -12.73 8.83 5.08
C SER A 14 -13.59 7.83 4.30
N ALA A 15 -13.93 6.70 4.94
CA ALA A 15 -14.79 5.67 4.36
C ALA A 15 -16.20 6.15 4.02
N GLU A 16 -16.65 7.20 4.72
CA GLU A 16 -17.95 7.87 4.53
C GLU A 16 -17.98 8.82 3.32
N ALA A 17 -16.84 8.98 2.61
CA ALA A 17 -16.81 9.80 1.41
C ALA A 17 -17.64 9.18 0.28
N ASP A 18 -18.26 10.06 -0.51
CA ASP A 18 -18.92 9.69 -1.76
C ASP A 18 -17.89 9.11 -2.75
N ASP A 19 -18.00 7.80 -3.02
CA ASP A 19 -17.06 7.03 -3.83
C ASP A 19 -17.03 7.53 -5.28
N GLU A 20 -18.20 7.85 -5.85
CA GLU A 20 -18.31 8.28 -7.25
C GLU A 20 -17.74 9.69 -7.44
N LYS A 21 -18.04 10.58 -6.48
CA LYS A 21 -17.46 11.93 -6.46
C LYS A 21 -15.94 11.86 -6.33
N LEU A 22 -15.42 10.99 -5.48
CA LEU A 22 -13.97 10.83 -5.26
C LEU A 22 -13.27 10.23 -6.49
N ARG A 23 -13.90 9.25 -7.17
CA ARG A 23 -13.41 8.71 -8.45
C ARG A 23 -13.36 9.79 -9.53
N SER A 24 -14.42 10.57 -9.65
CA SER A 24 -14.50 11.68 -10.61
C SER A 24 -13.42 12.73 -10.34
N TRP A 25 -13.20 13.07 -9.06
CA TRP A 25 -12.10 13.96 -8.66
C TRP A 25 -10.74 13.41 -9.09
N ALA A 26 -10.49 12.11 -8.86
CA ALA A 26 -9.22 11.46 -9.21
C ALA A 26 -8.97 11.45 -10.72
N ALA A 27 -9.99 11.14 -11.51
CA ALA A 27 -9.91 11.08 -12.98
C ALA A 27 -9.52 12.45 -13.59
N GLY A 28 -9.91 13.56 -12.96
CA GLY A 28 -9.57 14.91 -13.41
C GLY A 28 -8.22 15.44 -12.94
N SER A 29 -7.54 14.76 -12.00
CA SER A 29 -6.37 15.31 -11.29
C SER A 29 -5.07 14.53 -11.50
N GLY A 30 -5.09 13.46 -12.29
CA GLY A 30 -3.93 12.57 -12.51
C GLY A 30 -3.64 11.63 -11.34
N TRP A 31 -4.48 11.64 -10.29
CA TRP A 31 -4.42 10.70 -9.18
C TRP A 31 -5.14 9.41 -9.52
N LYS A 32 -4.59 8.29 -9.09
CA LYS A 32 -5.23 6.99 -9.21
C LYS A 32 -6.10 6.70 -8.00
N TYR A 33 -7.35 6.30 -8.22
CA TYR A 33 -8.22 5.83 -7.15
C TYR A 33 -8.15 4.31 -6.94
N THR A 34 -8.13 3.88 -5.69
CA THR A 34 -8.32 2.49 -5.25
C THR A 34 -9.07 2.45 -3.92
N ARG A 35 -9.89 1.42 -3.67
CA ARG A 35 -10.49 1.18 -2.35
C ARG A 35 -9.99 -0.14 -1.81
N ILE A 36 -9.37 -0.11 -0.64
CA ILE A 36 -8.82 -1.28 0.05
C ILE A 36 -9.66 -1.51 1.30
N LEU A 37 -10.04 -2.76 1.60
CA LEU A 37 -10.51 -3.11 2.94
C LEU A 37 -9.48 -4.00 3.63
N LEU A 38 -9.11 -3.62 4.85
CA LEU A 38 -8.23 -4.34 5.74
C LEU A 38 -9.03 -5.32 6.60
N ASP A 39 -8.35 -6.32 7.14
CA ASP A 39 -8.94 -7.36 7.98
C ASP A 39 -9.31 -6.83 9.37
N GLN A 40 -8.55 -5.84 9.86
CA GLN A 40 -8.69 -5.20 11.17
C GLN A 40 -8.21 -3.74 11.12
N GLY A 41 -8.53 -2.98 12.18
CA GLY A 41 -8.11 -1.59 12.37
C GLY A 41 -9.27 -0.60 12.35
N LEU A 42 -9.07 0.58 12.96
CA LEU A 42 -10.07 1.64 13.06
C LEU A 42 -10.48 2.21 11.69
N THR A 43 -9.58 2.13 10.71
CA THR A 43 -9.78 2.59 9.32
C THR A 43 -9.63 1.40 8.37
N ALA A 44 -10.44 0.36 8.60
CA ALA A 44 -10.40 -0.85 7.78
C ALA A 44 -10.81 -0.56 6.33
N ASP A 45 -11.77 0.34 6.10
CA ASP A 45 -12.15 0.78 4.76
C ASP A 45 -11.34 2.01 4.34
N GLN A 46 -10.61 1.89 3.23
CA GLN A 46 -9.60 2.84 2.79
C GLN A 46 -9.83 3.21 1.32
N PRO A 47 -10.73 4.16 1.03
CA PRO A 47 -10.69 4.95 -0.20
C PRO A 47 -9.35 5.68 -0.28
N MET A 48 -8.56 5.42 -1.31
CA MET A 48 -7.18 5.86 -1.40
C MET A 48 -6.85 6.42 -2.78
N LEU A 49 -6.22 7.59 -2.79
CA LEU A 49 -5.66 8.25 -3.96
C LEU A 49 -4.15 8.04 -3.98
N SER A 50 -3.60 7.63 -5.12
CA SER A 50 -2.16 7.45 -5.33
C SER A 50 -1.61 8.34 -6.44
N LEU A 51 -0.41 8.89 -6.26
CA LEU A 51 0.33 9.64 -7.28
C LEU A 51 1.80 9.25 -7.28
N LEU A 52 2.35 8.97 -8.47
CA LEU A 52 3.79 8.85 -8.66
C LEU A 52 4.40 10.21 -8.99
N THR A 53 5.46 10.58 -8.30
CA THR A 53 6.19 11.83 -8.53
C THR A 53 7.70 11.60 -8.52
N GLY A 54 8.43 12.43 -9.26
CA GLY A 54 9.87 12.59 -9.06
C GLY A 54 10.15 13.69 -8.03
N GLY A 55 11.43 13.99 -7.82
CA GLY A 55 11.87 15.09 -6.95
C GLY A 55 12.56 14.59 -5.69
N THR A 56 12.38 15.33 -4.60
CA THR A 56 12.86 15.04 -3.26
C THR A 56 11.71 14.61 -2.35
N ALA A 57 12.02 13.98 -1.21
CA ALA A 57 11.00 13.63 -0.22
C ALA A 57 10.20 14.86 0.26
N ALA A 58 10.87 16.01 0.44
CA ALA A 58 10.23 17.25 0.88
C ALA A 58 9.22 17.78 -0.17
N GLU A 59 9.56 17.71 -1.46
CA GLU A 59 8.64 18.10 -2.54
C GLU A 59 7.45 17.15 -2.61
N ALA A 60 7.66 15.84 -2.49
CA ALA A 60 6.58 14.85 -2.45
C ALA A 60 5.64 15.08 -1.24
N GLU A 61 6.18 15.38 -0.06
CA GLU A 61 5.38 15.76 1.11
C GLU A 61 4.59 17.05 0.89
N GLN A 62 5.18 18.05 0.24
CA GLN A 62 4.50 19.31 -0.08
C GLN A 62 3.33 19.07 -1.04
N VAL A 63 3.53 18.27 -2.09
CA VAL A 63 2.46 17.86 -3.02
C VAL A 63 1.34 17.14 -2.27
N ALA A 64 1.70 16.21 -1.38
CA ALA A 64 0.74 15.45 -0.59
C ALA A 64 -0.12 16.36 0.31
N ARG A 65 0.51 17.31 1.02
CA ARG A 65 -0.19 18.28 1.90
C ARG A 65 -1.04 19.26 1.13
N HIS A 66 -0.55 19.77 0.00
CA HIS A 66 -1.30 20.67 -0.87
C HIS A 66 -2.57 19.98 -1.37
N THR A 67 -2.42 18.78 -1.91
CA THR A 67 -3.55 17.99 -2.43
C THR A 67 -4.55 17.65 -1.33
N ALA A 68 -4.09 17.31 -0.12
CA ALA A 68 -4.98 17.08 1.01
C ALA A 68 -5.83 18.31 1.36
N ALA A 69 -5.27 19.51 1.24
CA ALA A 69 -6.02 20.75 1.44
C ALA A 69 -7.05 21.01 0.31
N GLU A 70 -6.73 20.65 -0.94
CA GLU A 70 -7.69 20.74 -2.06
C GLU A 70 -8.85 19.75 -1.91
N LEU A 71 -8.56 18.52 -1.48
CA LEU A 71 -9.57 17.52 -1.15
C LEU A 71 -10.50 18.02 -0.04
N TRP A 72 -9.93 18.64 1.00
CA TRP A 72 -10.72 19.24 2.07
C TRP A 72 -11.67 20.34 1.56
N LYS A 73 -11.17 21.25 0.72
CA LYS A 73 -12.01 22.28 0.05
C LYS A 73 -13.10 21.66 -0.84
N SER A 74 -12.88 20.46 -1.36
CA SER A 74 -13.83 19.71 -2.19
C SER A 74 -14.83 18.87 -1.37
N GLY A 75 -14.75 18.94 -0.04
CA GLY A 75 -15.63 18.24 0.90
C GLY A 75 -15.18 16.84 1.30
N PHE A 76 -13.90 16.48 1.07
CA PHE A 76 -13.34 15.19 1.46
C PHE A 76 -12.45 15.31 2.69
N THR A 77 -12.59 14.40 3.65
CA THR A 77 -11.69 14.31 4.81
C THR A 77 -10.56 13.33 4.53
N VAL A 78 -9.32 13.82 4.45
CA VAL A 78 -8.13 12.95 4.41
C VAL A 78 -7.80 12.48 5.82
N THR A 79 -7.78 11.17 6.03
CA THR A 79 -7.54 10.52 7.33
C THR A 79 -6.09 10.06 7.49
N ARG A 80 -5.36 9.90 6.39
CA ARG A 80 -3.93 9.53 6.40
C ARG A 80 -3.22 10.02 5.15
N LEU A 81 -1.96 10.41 5.33
CA LEU A 81 -1.01 10.75 4.27
C LEU A 81 0.20 9.83 4.42
N LYS A 82 0.65 9.23 3.31
CA LYS A 82 1.89 8.45 3.25
C LYS A 82 2.68 8.86 2.01
N VAL A 83 3.99 8.98 2.17
CA VAL A 83 4.94 9.14 1.06
C VAL A 83 5.89 7.96 1.13
N GLU A 84 6.03 7.27 0.02
CA GLU A 84 6.87 6.09 -0.13
C GLU A 84 7.99 6.39 -1.10
N ALA A 85 9.18 5.86 -0.80
CA ALA A 85 10.31 5.87 -1.71
C ALA A 85 10.76 4.42 -1.92
N ALA A 86 11.36 4.13 -3.08
CA ALA A 86 11.99 2.84 -3.29
C ALA A 86 13.07 2.59 -2.22
N ALA A 87 13.14 1.36 -1.70
CA ALA A 87 14.15 0.98 -0.69
C ALA A 87 15.60 1.13 -1.19
N SER A 88 15.83 1.21 -2.49
CA SER A 88 17.12 1.50 -3.11
C SER A 88 17.47 2.99 -3.14
N SER A 89 16.56 3.87 -2.70
CA SER A 89 16.79 5.30 -2.63
C SER A 89 17.82 5.62 -1.54
N ARG A 90 18.75 6.56 -1.85
CA ARG A 90 19.81 7.00 -0.94
C ARG A 90 19.30 7.70 0.32
N GLU A 91 18.01 8.04 0.36
CA GLU A 91 17.39 8.86 1.40
C GLU A 91 16.72 8.02 2.51
N THR A 92 16.91 6.70 2.52
CA THR A 92 16.24 5.84 3.51
C THR A 92 16.85 6.00 4.91
N PRO A 93 16.12 6.48 5.93
CA PRO A 93 16.75 6.84 7.22
C PRO A 93 16.88 5.67 8.19
N ALA A 94 17.92 5.72 9.03
CA ALA A 94 18.13 4.82 10.16
C ALA A 94 17.52 5.34 11.48
N THR A 95 16.68 6.39 11.44
CA THR A 95 16.12 7.03 12.64
C THR A 95 14.73 7.64 12.40
N GLY A 96 13.88 7.65 13.45
CA GLY A 96 12.60 8.38 13.47
C GLY A 96 11.34 7.54 13.27
N HIS A 97 10.31 8.14 12.65
CA HIS A 97 8.97 7.57 12.41
C HIS A 97 8.87 6.73 11.12
N LEU A 98 10.01 6.46 10.48
CA LEU A 98 10.09 5.81 9.18
C LEU A 98 10.28 4.30 9.35
N TYR A 99 9.78 3.54 8.40
CA TYR A 99 9.83 2.08 8.41
C TYR A 99 9.89 1.56 6.97
N PHE A 100 10.44 0.37 6.82
CA PHE A 100 10.35 -0.35 5.56
C PHE A 100 8.99 -1.03 5.47
N GLU A 101 8.35 -0.99 4.31
CA GLU A 101 7.13 -1.76 4.04
C GLU A 101 7.38 -2.71 2.87
N HIS A 102 6.97 -3.95 3.05
CA HIS A 102 7.03 -4.99 2.03
C HIS A 102 5.62 -5.38 1.62
N HIS A 103 5.37 -5.37 0.31
CA HIS A 103 4.14 -5.86 -0.28
C HIS A 103 4.41 -7.11 -1.11
N VAL A 104 3.78 -8.21 -0.74
CA VAL A 104 3.77 -9.43 -1.54
C VAL A 104 2.39 -9.64 -2.12
N LYS A 105 2.32 -9.80 -3.44
CA LYS A 105 1.08 -10.17 -4.11
C LYS A 105 0.98 -11.69 -4.16
N LEU A 106 -0.09 -12.22 -3.60
CA LEU A 106 -0.45 -13.63 -3.67
C LEU A 106 -1.50 -13.85 -4.75
N LEU A 107 -1.35 -14.97 -5.47
CA LEU A 107 -2.38 -15.52 -6.34
C LEU A 107 -2.94 -16.75 -5.63
N LEU A 108 -4.14 -16.63 -5.08
CA LEU A 108 -4.79 -17.70 -4.33
C LEU A 108 -5.90 -18.33 -5.18
N PRO A 109 -5.87 -19.65 -5.42
CA PRO A 109 -6.97 -20.35 -6.08
C PRO A 109 -8.32 -20.10 -5.40
N ALA A 110 -9.41 -20.23 -6.16
CA ALA A 110 -10.76 -20.20 -5.61
C ALA A 110 -10.91 -21.23 -4.47
N GLY A 111 -11.55 -20.82 -3.37
CA GLY A 111 -11.74 -21.68 -2.20
C GLY A 111 -10.52 -21.87 -1.29
N SER A 112 -9.41 -21.15 -1.53
CA SER A 112 -8.25 -21.16 -0.63
C SER A 112 -8.65 -20.84 0.82
N ASP A 113 -8.08 -21.57 1.77
CA ASP A 113 -8.29 -21.31 3.20
C ASP A 113 -7.56 -20.03 3.63
N LEU A 114 -8.30 -18.93 3.67
CA LEU A 114 -7.74 -17.61 4.03
C LEU A 114 -7.35 -17.51 5.50
N GLU A 115 -7.91 -18.31 6.39
CA GLU A 115 -7.50 -18.34 7.80
C GLU A 115 -6.13 -19.00 7.94
N GLN A 116 -5.90 -20.10 7.21
CA GLN A 116 -4.58 -20.71 7.15
C GLN A 116 -3.54 -19.74 6.57
N VAL A 117 -3.87 -19.02 5.49
CA VAL A 117 -2.95 -18.00 4.93
C VAL A 117 -2.67 -16.91 5.95
N ARG A 118 -3.69 -16.38 6.65
CA ARG A 118 -3.53 -15.40 7.73
C ARG A 118 -2.59 -15.90 8.83
N ALA A 119 -2.78 -17.14 9.28
CA ALA A 119 -1.94 -17.74 10.31
C ALA A 119 -0.47 -17.87 9.88
N VAL A 120 -0.21 -18.19 8.60
CA VAL A 120 1.15 -18.28 8.07
C VAL A 120 1.79 -16.90 8.00
N VAL A 121 1.13 -15.91 7.42
CA VAL A 121 1.72 -14.56 7.26
C VAL A 121 1.89 -13.85 8.61
N GLY A 122 1.00 -14.11 9.57
CA GLY A 122 1.08 -13.55 10.92
C GLY A 122 2.35 -13.98 11.68
N ARG A 123 2.94 -15.14 11.38
CA ARG A 123 4.24 -15.56 11.95
C ARG A 123 5.42 -14.72 11.48
N HIS A 124 5.21 -13.91 10.44
CA HIS A 124 6.17 -12.98 9.89
C HIS A 124 5.81 -11.52 10.21
N ASP A 125 4.94 -11.27 11.20
CA ASP A 125 4.43 -9.93 11.50
C ASP A 125 3.81 -9.24 10.27
N ALA A 126 3.27 -10.05 9.34
CA ALA A 126 2.67 -9.60 8.10
C ALA A 126 1.16 -9.82 8.11
N ARG A 127 0.45 -9.05 7.30
CA ARG A 127 -1.02 -9.01 7.28
C ARG A 127 -1.56 -9.27 5.88
N LEU A 128 -2.54 -10.17 5.77
CA LEU A 128 -3.24 -10.44 4.52
C LEU A 128 -4.40 -9.46 4.34
N SER A 129 -4.52 -8.86 3.16
CA SER A 129 -5.70 -8.06 2.77
C SER A 129 -7.02 -8.83 2.95
N ARG A 130 -8.06 -8.16 3.47
CA ARG A 130 -9.40 -8.77 3.70
C ARG A 130 -10.10 -9.11 2.39
N ASN A 131 -9.91 -8.31 1.37
CA ASN A 131 -10.54 -8.49 0.06
C ASN A 131 -9.49 -8.86 -0.97
N ALA A 132 -9.93 -9.60 -1.98
CA ALA A 132 -9.17 -9.68 -3.21
C ALA A 132 -9.10 -8.29 -3.84
N ARG A 133 -7.89 -7.84 -4.18
CA ARG A 133 -7.68 -6.65 -5.01
C ARG A 133 -8.33 -6.85 -6.38
N ARG A 134 -8.27 -8.08 -6.89
CA ARG A 134 -8.91 -8.52 -8.12
C ARG A 134 -9.27 -10.00 -7.98
N VAL A 135 -10.44 -10.37 -8.46
CA VAL A 135 -10.77 -11.77 -8.75
C VAL A 135 -10.68 -11.94 -10.26
N ARG A 136 -9.96 -12.96 -10.72
CA ARG A 136 -9.80 -13.30 -12.14
C ARG A 136 -10.98 -14.16 -12.62
N ASP A 137 -11.11 -14.30 -13.93
CA ASP A 137 -12.21 -15.05 -14.56
C ASP A 137 -12.18 -16.55 -14.18
N ASP A 138 -11.01 -17.08 -13.84
CA ASP A 138 -10.79 -18.44 -13.33
C ASP A 138 -11.04 -18.58 -11.81
N GLY A 139 -11.51 -17.52 -11.15
CA GLY A 139 -11.76 -17.48 -9.71
C GLY A 139 -10.51 -17.28 -8.84
N VAL A 140 -9.32 -17.18 -9.44
CA VAL A 140 -8.08 -16.88 -8.69
C VAL A 140 -8.16 -15.46 -8.12
N GLN A 141 -7.87 -15.35 -6.83
CA GLN A 141 -7.87 -14.10 -6.08
C GLN A 141 -6.46 -13.51 -6.02
N GLU A 142 -6.30 -12.28 -6.50
CA GLU A 142 -5.12 -11.47 -6.22
C GLU A 142 -5.27 -10.79 -4.87
N ARG A 143 -4.40 -11.12 -3.91
CA ARG A 143 -4.40 -10.53 -2.56
C ARG A 143 -3.03 -9.95 -2.24
N PHE A 144 -3.00 -8.99 -1.33
CA PHE A 144 -1.76 -8.44 -0.79
C PHE A 144 -1.47 -8.98 0.59
N VAL A 145 -0.18 -9.20 0.85
CA VAL A 145 0.40 -9.35 2.17
C VAL A 145 1.28 -8.14 2.41
N THR A 146 1.06 -7.45 3.52
CA THR A 146 1.82 -6.26 3.92
C THR A 146 2.59 -6.56 5.20
N GLN A 147 3.89 -6.25 5.20
CA GLN A 147 4.75 -6.34 6.38
C GLN A 147 5.44 -4.99 6.60
N CYS A 148 5.39 -4.49 7.83
CA CYS A 148 6.07 -3.24 8.20
C CYS A 148 7.24 -3.57 9.14
N CYS A 149 8.44 -3.19 8.74
CA CYS A 149 9.67 -3.40 9.51
C CYS A 149 10.09 -2.05 10.12
N HIS A 150 9.78 -1.87 11.40
CA HIS A 150 10.10 -0.67 12.16
C HIS A 150 11.49 -0.77 12.79
N HIS A 151 12.18 0.36 12.94
CA HIS A 151 13.45 0.47 13.67
C HIS A 151 14.61 -0.40 13.17
N VAL A 152 14.54 -0.88 11.92
CA VAL A 152 15.59 -1.71 11.30
C VAL A 152 16.28 -1.00 10.15
N GLY A 153 17.53 -1.38 9.88
CA GLY A 153 18.26 -0.91 8.70
C GLY A 153 17.89 -1.69 7.44
N ARG A 154 18.26 -1.17 6.25
CA ARG A 154 17.99 -1.82 4.96
C ARG A 154 18.47 -3.27 4.89
N ALA A 155 19.66 -3.57 5.43
CA ALA A 155 20.22 -4.92 5.41
C ALA A 155 19.43 -5.93 6.25
N GLU A 156 18.69 -5.46 7.26
CA GLU A 156 17.83 -6.26 8.12
C GLU A 156 16.40 -6.38 7.54
N ALA A 157 15.95 -5.37 6.81
CA ALA A 157 14.68 -5.38 6.09
C ALA A 157 14.71 -6.22 4.79
N ASP A 158 15.81 -6.19 4.03
CA ASP A 158 15.97 -6.90 2.75
C ASP A 158 15.72 -8.43 2.81
N PRO A 159 16.20 -9.20 3.81
CA PRO A 159 16.06 -10.66 3.83
C PRO A 159 14.69 -11.18 4.27
N VAL A 160 13.74 -10.33 4.66
CA VAL A 160 12.43 -10.77 5.19
C VAL A 160 11.40 -11.09 4.10
N LEU A 161 11.83 -11.08 2.83
CA LEU A 161 11.01 -11.58 1.73
C LEU A 161 10.57 -13.01 2.01
N LEU A 162 9.25 -13.18 2.11
CA LEU A 162 8.55 -14.44 1.97
C LEU A 162 9.25 -15.28 0.91
N LYS A 163 10.09 -16.25 1.33
CA LYS A 163 10.35 -17.45 0.55
C LYS A 163 9.06 -18.26 0.57
N ALA A 164 8.02 -17.74 -0.08
CA ALA A 164 6.85 -18.52 -0.46
C ALA A 164 7.26 -19.36 -1.67
N SER A 165 8.17 -20.30 -1.48
CA SER A 165 8.30 -21.42 -2.39
C SER A 165 7.06 -22.29 -2.20
N CYS A 166 6.02 -22.02 -2.98
CA CYS A 166 5.00 -23.03 -3.25
C CYS A 166 5.70 -24.09 -4.11
N SER A 167 6.34 -25.07 -3.48
CA SER A 167 6.72 -26.30 -4.16
C SER A 167 5.45 -27.05 -4.49
N THR A 168 5.04 -27.02 -5.75
CA THR A 168 4.13 -28.02 -6.30
C THR A 168 4.72 -29.40 -5.97
N PRO A 169 3.97 -30.35 -5.42
CA PRO A 169 4.43 -31.74 -5.44
C PRO A 169 4.56 -32.13 -6.91
N ARG A 170 5.79 -32.47 -7.33
CA ARG A 170 5.96 -33.29 -8.53
C ARG A 170 5.24 -34.61 -8.25
N ARG A 171 4.44 -35.03 -9.23
CA ARG A 171 3.78 -36.34 -9.25
C ARG A 171 4.76 -37.46 -8.93
#